data_AF-A0A8T4EH41-F1
#
_entry.id   AF-A0A8T4EH41-F1
#
_cell.length_a   1.000
_cell.length_b   1.000
_cell.length_c   1.000
_cell.angle_alpha   90.00
_cell.angle_beta   90.00
_cell.angle_gamma   90.00
#
_symmetry.space_group_name_H-M   'P 1'
#
loop_
_entity.id
_entity.type
_entity.pdbx_description
1 polymer ?
#
loop_
_entity_poly.entity_id
_entity_poly.type
_entity_poly.pdbx_seq_one_letter_code
_entity_poly.pdbx_strand_id
1 'polypeptide(L)'
;MPETPPNEVELDIIRSFGWSLVEVEETLYERFLHLSSIRSLVPRDEFQTHLREMEAKGFISPIRLHGVKAYKRLLADKTIGKSIYPNVPLDEIRLAVGSMRAKPRIEKSKEPTKVTKDLLSMSESVAKAIQATLENWMLRETGRISKGAVYEHMRNMHHALSKSEEDLFEYIRTQTPGILIEVGQILRSRGPEFLLLSLRLAETNVRKYGY
;
A
#
# COMPACT_ATOMS: atom_id res chain seq x y z
N MET A 1 -22.44 -25.03 11.22
CA MET A 1 -21.49 -26.14 10.98
C MET A 1 -20.27 -25.88 11.83
N PRO A 2 -19.60 -26.90 12.39
CA PRO A 2 -18.50 -26.65 13.32
C PRO A 2 -17.38 -25.95 12.56
N GLU A 3 -17.13 -24.68 12.89
CA GLU A 3 -16.03 -23.90 12.34
C GLU A 3 -14.74 -24.51 12.87
N THR A 4 -14.16 -25.45 12.12
CA THR A 4 -12.81 -25.93 12.42
C THR A 4 -11.90 -24.71 12.37
N PRO A 5 -11.20 -24.40 13.48
CA PRO A 5 -10.35 -23.23 13.53
C PRO A 5 -9.28 -23.34 12.44
N PRO A 6 -8.89 -22.21 11.80
CA PRO A 6 -7.88 -22.22 10.76
C PRO A 6 -6.56 -22.77 11.33
N ASN A 7 -5.93 -23.66 10.57
CA ASN A 7 -4.59 -24.18 10.88
C ASN A 7 -3.54 -23.05 10.77
N GLU A 8 -2.33 -23.23 11.29
CA GLU A 8 -1.27 -22.22 11.28
C GLU A 8 -0.96 -21.71 9.86
N VAL A 9 -0.93 -22.60 8.87
CA VAL A 9 -0.74 -22.25 7.46
C VAL A 9 -1.90 -21.40 6.94
N GLU A 10 -3.14 -21.76 7.25
CA GLU A 10 -4.33 -21.01 6.84
C GLU A 10 -4.38 -19.63 7.49
N LEU A 11 -3.94 -19.51 8.76
CA LEU A 11 -3.77 -18.24 9.44
C LEU A 11 -2.73 -17.36 8.76
N ASP A 12 -1.60 -17.92 8.33
CA ASP A 12 -0.59 -17.17 7.60
C ASP A 12 -1.06 -16.76 6.20
N ILE A 13 -1.89 -17.57 5.53
CA ILE A 13 -2.57 -17.19 4.29
C ILE A 13 -3.53 -16.03 4.56
N ILE A 14 -4.34 -16.10 5.62
CA ILE A 14 -5.25 -15.00 6.01
C ILE A 14 -4.46 -13.72 6.31
N ARG A 15 -3.31 -13.81 6.99
CA ARG A 15 -2.41 -12.67 7.24
C ARG A 15 -1.80 -12.11 5.96
N SER A 16 -1.59 -12.94 4.94
CA SER A 16 -1.02 -12.54 3.65
C SER A 16 -1.93 -11.61 2.84
N PHE A 17 -3.24 -11.63 3.12
CA PHE A 17 -4.16 -10.60 2.61
C PHE A 17 -3.82 -9.21 3.17
N GLY A 18 -3.21 -9.14 4.35
CA GLY A 18 -2.93 -7.87 5.03
C GLY A 18 -4.22 -7.06 5.23
N TRP A 19 -4.22 -5.84 4.72
CA TRP A 19 -5.35 -4.92 4.72
C TRP A 19 -6.31 -5.10 3.55
N SER A 20 -5.95 -5.91 2.55
CA SER A 20 -6.74 -6.10 1.34
C SER A 20 -7.88 -7.10 1.55
N LEU A 21 -9.09 -6.75 1.12
CA LEU A 21 -10.22 -7.71 1.07
C LEU A 21 -10.12 -8.70 -0.09
N VAL A 22 -9.38 -8.33 -1.13
CA VAL A 22 -9.20 -9.09 -2.37
C VAL A 22 -7.74 -9.06 -2.75
N GLU A 23 -7.17 -10.21 -3.08
CA GLU A 23 -5.81 -10.33 -3.60
C GLU A 23 -5.73 -11.34 -4.74
N VAL A 24 -4.80 -11.12 -5.67
CA VAL A 24 -4.50 -12.06 -6.75
C VAL A 24 -3.75 -13.26 -6.15
N GLU A 25 -4.00 -14.47 -6.67
CA GLU A 25 -3.41 -15.70 -6.14
C GLU A 25 -1.88 -15.64 -6.09
N GLU A 26 -1.25 -15.06 -7.12
CA GLU A 26 0.20 -14.92 -7.23
C GLU A 26 0.76 -14.00 -6.13
N THR A 27 0.19 -12.80 -5.99
CA THR A 27 0.56 -11.87 -4.92
C THR A 27 0.34 -12.46 -3.53
N LEU A 28 -0.75 -13.22 -3.35
CA LEU A 28 -1.07 -13.87 -2.09
C LEU A 28 -0.04 -14.94 -1.74
N TYR A 29 0.40 -15.74 -2.72
CA TYR A 29 1.43 -16.76 -2.55
C TYR A 29 2.80 -16.15 -2.21
N GLU A 30 3.21 -15.08 -2.91
CA GLU A 30 4.46 -14.38 -2.62
C GLU A 30 4.48 -13.83 -1.20
N ARG A 31 3.40 -13.15 -0.78
CA ARG A 31 3.27 -12.64 0.58
C ARG A 31 3.29 -13.78 1.59
N PHE A 32 2.55 -14.85 1.34
CA PHE A 32 2.56 -16.04 2.18
C PHE A 32 3.97 -16.57 2.40
N LEU A 33 4.76 -16.75 1.33
CA LEU A 33 6.14 -17.20 1.46
C LEU A 33 6.99 -16.24 2.30
N HIS A 34 6.78 -14.93 2.20
CA HIS A 34 7.49 -13.97 3.03
C HIS A 34 7.12 -14.08 4.51
N LEU A 35 5.84 -14.29 4.82
CA LEU A 35 5.34 -14.41 6.19
C LEU A 35 5.70 -15.74 6.83
N SER A 36 5.54 -16.82 6.06
CA SER A 36 5.82 -18.18 6.47
C SER A 36 7.31 -18.52 6.38
N SER A 37 8.16 -17.68 5.77
CA SER A 37 9.59 -17.95 5.52
C SER A 37 10.38 -18.38 6.76
N ILE A 38 9.94 -17.98 7.95
CA ILE A 38 10.57 -18.32 9.23
C ILE A 38 10.18 -19.75 9.69
N ARG A 39 9.10 -20.33 9.14
CA ARG A 39 8.45 -21.53 9.67
C ARG A 39 8.13 -22.62 8.64
N SER A 40 7.98 -22.29 7.35
CA SER A 40 7.60 -23.26 6.32
C SER A 40 7.88 -22.77 4.90
N LEU A 41 8.50 -23.64 4.10
CA LEU A 41 8.63 -23.51 2.64
C LEU A 41 7.54 -24.39 2.01
N VAL A 42 6.35 -23.83 1.82
CA VAL A 42 5.23 -24.54 1.17
C VAL A 42 5.32 -24.33 -0.34
N PRO A 43 5.37 -25.39 -1.16
CA PRO A 43 5.32 -25.28 -2.62
C PRO A 43 3.95 -24.80 -3.10
N ARG A 44 3.92 -24.24 -4.32
CA ARG A 44 2.72 -23.60 -4.90
C ARG A 44 1.51 -24.53 -4.98
N ASP A 45 1.72 -25.80 -5.29
CA ASP A 45 0.64 -26.78 -5.43
C ASP A 45 -0.03 -27.09 -4.08
N GLU A 46 0.76 -27.12 -3.01
CA GLU A 46 0.28 -27.33 -1.65
C GLU A 46 -0.42 -26.07 -1.12
N PHE A 47 0.09 -24.88 -1.45
CA PHE A 47 -0.60 -23.62 -1.18
C PHE A 47 -1.98 -23.54 -1.88
N GLN A 48 -2.06 -23.97 -3.15
CA GLN A 48 -3.35 -24.05 -3.85
C GLN A 48 -4.30 -25.05 -3.21
N THR A 49 -3.78 -26.12 -2.62
CA THR A 49 -4.59 -27.09 -1.89
C THR A 49 -5.18 -26.45 -0.64
N HIS A 50 -4.38 -25.71 0.13
CA HIS A 50 -4.87 -24.94 1.28
C HIS A 50 -5.90 -23.87 0.87
N LEU A 51 -5.75 -23.20 -0.27
CA LEU A 51 -6.78 -22.26 -0.75
C LEU A 51 -8.11 -22.96 -1.03
N ARG A 52 -8.11 -24.18 -1.57
CA ARG A 52 -9.34 -24.97 -1.78
C ARG A 52 -9.95 -25.42 -0.45
N GLU A 53 -9.13 -25.80 0.52
CA GLU A 53 -9.59 -26.15 1.87
C GLU A 53 -10.20 -24.94 2.58
N MET A 54 -9.57 -23.77 2.47
CA MET A 54 -10.07 -22.52 3.03
C MET A 54 -11.35 -22.05 2.35
N GLU A 55 -11.50 -22.29 1.05
CA GLU A 55 -12.75 -22.07 0.32
C GLU A 55 -13.86 -22.99 0.85
N ALA A 56 -13.57 -24.29 1.00
CA ALA A 56 -14.53 -25.26 1.55
C ALA A 56 -14.94 -24.93 3.00
N LYS A 57 -14.01 -24.37 3.79
CA LYS A 57 -14.25 -23.88 5.16
C LYS A 57 -14.96 -22.51 5.21
N GLY A 58 -15.13 -21.85 4.06
CA GLY A 58 -15.82 -20.55 3.97
C GLY A 58 -14.98 -19.34 4.41
N PHE A 59 -13.65 -19.48 4.51
CA PHE A 59 -12.77 -18.36 4.89
C PHE A 59 -12.48 -17.42 3.73
N ILE A 60 -12.44 -17.95 2.50
CA ILE A 60 -12.18 -17.21 1.27
C ILE A 60 -13.14 -17.66 0.17
N SER A 61 -13.29 -16.83 -0.86
CA SER A 61 -14.06 -17.16 -2.06
C SER A 61 -13.23 -16.80 -3.30
N PRO A 62 -13.13 -17.69 -4.29
CA PRO A 62 -12.45 -17.37 -5.54
C PRO A 62 -13.27 -16.36 -6.36
N ILE A 63 -12.57 -15.38 -6.91
CA ILE A 63 -13.12 -14.37 -7.82
C ILE A 63 -12.19 -14.19 -9.02
N ARG A 64 -12.69 -13.54 -10.08
CA ARG A 64 -11.84 -13.10 -11.19
C ARG A 64 -11.67 -11.60 -11.14
N LEU A 65 -10.43 -11.15 -10.99
CA LEU A 65 -10.07 -9.74 -11.05
C LEU A 65 -9.34 -9.49 -12.37
N HIS A 66 -9.93 -8.72 -13.28
CA HIS A 66 -9.37 -8.44 -14.60
C HIS A 66 -8.94 -9.69 -15.40
N GLY A 67 -9.70 -10.79 -15.28
CA GLY A 67 -9.41 -12.05 -15.96
C GLY A 67 -8.40 -12.96 -15.25
N VAL A 68 -7.79 -12.50 -14.16
CA VAL A 68 -6.83 -13.26 -13.34
C VAL A 68 -7.54 -13.87 -12.13
N LYS A 69 -7.09 -15.05 -11.71
CA LYS A 69 -7.61 -15.75 -10.53
C LYS A 69 -7.20 -15.00 -9.25
N ALA A 70 -8.20 -14.61 -8.48
CA ALA A 70 -8.05 -13.87 -7.24
C ALA A 70 -8.93 -14.49 -6.16
N TYR A 71 -8.70 -14.10 -4.92
CA TYR A 71 -9.45 -14.57 -3.77
C TYR A 71 -9.95 -13.38 -2.98
N LYS A 72 -11.19 -13.48 -2.50
CA LYS A 72 -11.84 -12.54 -1.59
C LYS A 72 -11.90 -13.16 -0.21
N ARG A 73 -11.49 -12.41 0.80
CA ARG A 73 -11.65 -12.80 2.22
C ARG A 73 -13.12 -12.69 2.62
N LEU A 74 -13.68 -13.75 3.21
CA LEU A 74 -15.09 -13.79 3.65
C LEU A 74 -15.25 -13.66 5.17
N LEU A 75 -14.15 -13.74 5.92
CA LEU A 75 -14.17 -13.54 7.37
C LEU A 75 -14.63 -12.11 7.73
N ALA A 76 -15.77 -12.02 8.41
CA ALA A 76 -16.19 -10.81 9.11
C ALA A 76 -15.29 -10.65 10.35
N ASP A 77 -14.74 -9.46 10.57
CA ASP A 77 -13.77 -9.09 11.64
C ASP A 77 -14.22 -9.36 13.10
N LYS A 78 -15.36 -10.05 13.31
CA LYS A 78 -16.03 -10.19 14.62
C LYS A 78 -15.59 -11.38 15.47
N THR A 79 -15.00 -12.45 14.91
CA THR A 79 -14.68 -13.68 15.68
C THR A 79 -13.19 -13.96 15.86
N ILE A 80 -12.30 -13.30 15.12
CA ILE A 80 -10.86 -13.55 15.21
C ILE A 80 -10.17 -12.26 15.68
N GLY A 81 -10.29 -12.00 16.98
CA GLY A 81 -9.77 -10.76 17.60
C GLY A 81 -8.25 -10.60 17.43
N LYS A 82 -7.80 -9.34 17.28
CA LYS A 82 -6.42 -8.78 17.41
C LYS A 82 -5.19 -9.56 16.85
N SER A 83 -5.35 -10.76 16.30
CA SER A 83 -4.31 -11.75 15.95
C SER A 83 -4.19 -12.00 14.44
N ILE A 84 -5.16 -11.51 13.66
CA ILE A 84 -5.10 -11.49 12.19
C ILE A 84 -4.24 -10.34 11.67
N TYR A 85 -4.11 -9.30 12.49
CA TYR A 85 -3.17 -8.23 12.26
C TYR A 85 -1.83 -8.69 12.82
N PRO A 86 -0.75 -8.59 12.06
CA PRO A 86 0.56 -8.97 12.57
C PRO A 86 0.88 -8.08 13.79
N ASN A 87 1.26 -8.69 14.93
CA ASN A 87 1.53 -7.99 16.21
C ASN A 87 2.65 -6.94 16.10
N VAL A 88 3.47 -7.09 15.08
CA VAL A 88 4.38 -6.08 14.55
C VAL A 88 3.82 -5.80 13.15
N PRO A 89 3.60 -4.55 12.72
CA PRO A 89 3.28 -4.28 11.33
C PRO A 89 4.28 -5.08 10.51
N LEU A 90 3.81 -5.96 9.65
CA LEU A 90 4.67 -6.50 8.64
C LEU A 90 5.09 -5.26 7.87
N ASP A 91 6.28 -4.78 8.18
CA ASP A 91 6.99 -3.79 7.42
C ASP A 91 6.74 -4.18 5.96
N GLU A 92 5.80 -3.51 5.30
CA GLU A 92 5.68 -3.54 3.84
C GLU A 92 7.07 -3.15 3.26
N ILE A 93 7.85 -2.43 4.07
CA ILE A 93 9.28 -2.11 4.00
C ILE A 93 10.20 -3.35 4.04
N ARG A 94 9.95 -4.42 4.82
CA ARG A 94 10.77 -5.64 4.82
C ARG A 94 10.41 -6.62 3.71
N LEU A 95 9.20 -6.59 3.18
CA LEU A 95 8.87 -7.27 1.92
C LEU A 95 9.67 -6.67 0.76
N ALA A 96 9.88 -5.35 0.74
CA ALA A 96 10.82 -4.71 -0.18
C ALA A 96 12.30 -4.97 0.20
N VAL A 97 12.67 -4.93 1.48
CA VAL A 97 14.08 -5.02 1.95
C VAL A 97 14.63 -6.45 2.00
N GLY A 98 13.80 -7.47 2.18
CA GLY A 98 14.19 -8.89 2.11
C GLY A 98 14.61 -9.30 0.70
N SER A 99 13.87 -8.84 -0.31
CA SER A 99 14.25 -8.92 -1.73
C SER A 99 15.52 -8.12 -2.05
N MET A 100 15.82 -7.06 -1.29
CA MET A 100 17.09 -6.32 -1.41
C MET A 100 18.30 -7.00 -0.74
N ARG A 101 18.08 -7.96 0.18
CA ARG A 101 19.18 -8.71 0.84
C ARG A 101 19.68 -9.90 0.02
N ALA A 102 18.92 -10.32 -0.98
CA ALA A 102 19.34 -11.29 -2.00
C ALA A 102 19.80 -10.62 -3.30
N LYS A 103 20.24 -9.35 -3.27
CA LYS A 103 20.97 -8.78 -4.39
C LYS A 103 22.42 -9.27 -4.32
N PRO A 104 22.96 -10.01 -5.31
CA PRO A 104 24.39 -10.15 -5.45
C PRO A 104 24.97 -8.73 -5.46
N ARG A 105 26.14 -8.54 -4.83
CA ARG A 105 26.88 -7.27 -4.78
C ARG A 105 26.87 -6.58 -6.15
N ILE A 106 25.90 -5.71 -6.37
CA ILE A 106 25.92 -4.69 -7.41
C ILE A 106 26.00 -3.39 -6.64
N GLU A 107 27.10 -2.72 -6.90
CA GLU A 107 27.63 -1.58 -6.19
C GLU A 107 26.57 -0.55 -5.87
N LYS A 108 26.57 -0.10 -4.62
CA LYS A 108 25.95 1.16 -4.22
C LYS A 108 26.65 2.28 -4.98
N SER A 109 26.19 2.64 -6.17
CA SER A 109 26.50 3.93 -6.77
C SER A 109 25.75 4.98 -5.95
N LYS A 110 26.44 5.55 -4.96
CA LYS A 110 26.13 6.86 -4.37
C LYS A 110 26.35 7.92 -5.46
N GLU A 111 25.49 7.95 -6.47
CA GLU A 111 25.33 9.16 -7.27
C GLU A 111 24.09 9.88 -6.76
N PRO A 112 24.19 11.19 -6.42
CA PRO A 112 23.00 11.99 -6.20
C PRO A 112 22.18 11.92 -7.48
N THR A 113 20.91 11.53 -7.38
CA THR A 113 19.96 11.51 -8.48
C THR A 113 20.05 12.86 -9.18
N LYS A 114 20.72 12.93 -10.35
CA LYS A 114 20.82 14.17 -11.11
C LYS A 114 19.38 14.58 -11.41
N VAL A 115 18.96 15.74 -10.91
CA VAL A 115 17.63 16.29 -11.17
C VAL A 115 17.55 16.58 -12.67
N THR A 116 17.03 15.63 -13.43
CA THR A 116 16.80 15.80 -14.86
C THR A 116 15.52 16.59 -15.09
N LYS A 117 15.46 17.30 -16.22
CA LYS A 117 14.25 18.04 -16.63
C LYS A 117 13.03 17.12 -16.71
N ASP A 118 13.24 15.86 -17.09
CA ASP A 118 12.19 14.85 -17.18
C ASP A 118 11.67 14.45 -15.79
N LEU A 119 12.56 14.27 -14.81
CA LEU A 119 12.16 13.98 -13.42
C LEU A 119 11.29 15.10 -12.85
N LEU A 120 11.70 16.36 -13.07
CA LEU A 120 10.92 17.53 -12.63
C LEU A 120 9.54 17.57 -13.30
N SER A 121 9.48 17.37 -14.62
CA SER A 121 8.20 17.36 -15.35
C SER A 121 7.26 16.25 -14.85
N MET A 122 7.81 15.07 -14.60
CA MET A 122 7.04 13.96 -14.02
C MET A 122 6.56 14.27 -12.61
N SER A 123 7.42 14.82 -11.75
CA SER A 123 7.04 15.20 -10.39
C SER A 123 5.99 16.30 -10.37
N GLU A 124 6.05 17.28 -11.29
CA GLU A 124 5.00 18.28 -11.46
C GLU A 124 3.66 17.66 -11.90
N SER A 125 3.70 16.70 -12.83
CA SER A 125 2.49 15.99 -13.28
C SER A 125 1.85 15.23 -12.11
N VAL A 126 2.66 14.56 -11.29
CA VAL A 126 2.18 13.81 -10.13
C VAL A 126 1.64 14.76 -9.06
N ALA A 127 2.31 15.88 -8.82
CA ALA A 127 1.85 16.90 -7.89
C ALA A 127 0.46 17.45 -8.28
N LYS A 128 0.24 17.74 -9.58
CA LYS A 128 -1.06 18.15 -10.12
C LYS A 128 -2.12 17.06 -10.00
N ALA A 129 -1.75 15.79 -10.22
CA ALA A 129 -2.67 14.67 -10.05
C ALA A 129 -3.14 14.53 -8.60
N ILE A 130 -2.21 14.56 -7.63
CA ILE A 130 -2.54 14.54 -6.20
C ILE A 130 -3.46 15.71 -5.83
N GLN A 131 -3.13 16.91 -6.32
CA GLN A 131 -3.95 18.10 -6.10
C GLN A 131 -5.37 17.92 -6.64
N ALA A 132 -5.52 17.43 -7.87
CA ALA A 132 -6.83 17.21 -8.48
C ALA A 132 -7.65 16.13 -7.74
N THR A 133 -7.02 15.04 -7.32
CA THR A 133 -7.70 13.99 -6.53
C THR A 133 -8.17 14.54 -5.19
N LEU A 134 -7.33 15.36 -4.54
CA LEU A 134 -7.66 16.01 -3.27
C LEU A 134 -8.81 17.03 -3.43
N GLU A 135 -8.77 17.86 -4.46
CA GLU A 135 -9.84 18.81 -4.79
C GLU A 135 -11.16 18.07 -5.07
N ASN A 136 -11.12 16.97 -5.81
CA ASN A 136 -12.30 16.15 -6.09
C ASN A 136 -12.87 15.49 -4.83
N TRP A 137 -12.01 14.99 -3.94
CA TRP A 137 -12.43 14.45 -2.66
C TRP A 137 -13.07 15.53 -1.78
N MET A 138 -12.42 16.69 -1.65
CA MET A 138 -12.94 17.82 -0.86
C MET A 138 -14.28 18.34 -1.40
N LEU A 139 -14.44 18.38 -2.73
CA LEU A 139 -15.71 18.77 -3.36
C LEU A 139 -16.83 17.79 -3.01
N ARG A 140 -16.54 16.47 -2.95
CA ARG A 140 -17.51 15.45 -2.57
C ARG A 140 -17.86 15.49 -1.09
N GLU A 141 -16.88 15.74 -0.23
CA GLU A 141 -17.05 15.66 1.23
C GLU A 141 -17.64 16.95 1.81
N THR A 142 -17.13 18.11 1.38
CA THR A 142 -17.49 19.42 1.96
C THR A 142 -18.34 20.29 1.03
N GLY A 143 -18.54 19.86 -0.22
CA GLY A 143 -19.27 20.62 -1.24
C GLY A 143 -18.56 21.88 -1.75
N ARG A 144 -17.33 22.15 -1.29
CA ARG A 144 -16.54 23.34 -1.62
C ARG A 144 -15.08 22.98 -1.82
N ILE A 145 -14.42 23.70 -2.72
CA ILE A 145 -12.97 23.60 -2.90
C ILE A 145 -12.35 24.86 -2.30
N SER A 146 -11.51 24.68 -1.29
CA SER A 146 -10.65 25.74 -0.76
C SER A 146 -9.21 25.46 -1.16
N LYS A 147 -8.64 26.28 -2.07
CA LYS A 147 -7.24 26.17 -2.48
C LYS A 147 -6.28 26.26 -1.28
N GLY A 148 -6.63 27.03 -0.26
CA GLY A 148 -5.86 27.12 0.99
C GLY A 148 -5.84 25.80 1.76
N ALA A 149 -6.99 25.13 1.87
CA ALA A 149 -7.07 23.83 2.55
C ALA A 149 -6.40 22.70 1.74
N VAL A 150 -6.55 22.71 0.41
CA VAL A 150 -5.82 21.79 -0.49
C VAL A 150 -4.31 21.91 -0.26
N TYR A 151 -3.79 23.15 -0.22
CA TYR A 151 -2.39 23.41 0.05
C TYR A 151 -1.96 22.95 1.45
N GLU A 152 -2.77 23.23 2.47
CA GLU A 152 -2.49 22.80 3.84
C GLU A 152 -2.36 21.28 3.93
N HIS A 153 -3.25 20.53 3.27
CA HIS A 153 -3.14 19.08 3.17
C HIS A 153 -1.88 18.64 2.43
N MET A 154 -1.51 19.26 1.31
CA MET A 154 -0.28 18.93 0.59
C MET A 154 0.98 19.18 1.42
N ARG A 155 1.01 20.28 2.17
CA ARG A 155 2.10 20.61 3.09
C ARG A 155 2.19 19.65 4.27
N ASN A 156 1.05 19.29 4.84
CA ASN A 156 1.01 18.34 5.94
C ASN A 156 1.40 16.93 5.49
N MET A 157 1.01 16.52 4.27
CA MET A 157 1.51 15.29 3.64
C MET A 157 3.02 15.33 3.43
N HIS A 158 3.58 16.44 2.94
CA HIS A 158 5.04 16.59 2.79
C HIS A 158 5.75 16.48 4.15
N HIS A 159 5.23 17.16 5.17
CA HIS A 159 5.80 17.11 6.51
C HIS A 159 5.70 15.72 7.14
N ALA A 160 4.56 15.04 6.97
CA ALA A 160 4.37 13.68 7.44
C ALA A 160 5.34 12.72 6.75
N LEU A 161 5.42 12.77 5.41
CA LEU A 161 6.35 11.95 4.63
C LEU A 161 7.83 12.22 4.97
N SER A 162 8.17 13.47 5.32
CA SER A 162 9.54 13.81 5.72
C SER A 162 9.96 13.15 7.04
N LYS A 163 9.01 12.73 7.87
CA LYS A 163 9.26 11.98 9.09
C LYS A 163 9.29 10.47 8.81
N SER A 164 8.24 9.96 8.17
CA SER A 164 8.14 8.56 7.77
C SER A 164 6.99 8.32 6.79
N GLU A 165 6.99 7.17 6.12
CA GLU A 165 5.84 6.75 5.30
C GLU A 165 4.61 6.45 6.16
N GLU A 166 4.81 5.93 7.37
CA GLU A 166 3.74 5.65 8.34
C GLU A 166 3.01 6.93 8.77
N ASP A 167 3.75 8.00 9.04
CA ASP A 167 3.18 9.29 9.43
C ASP A 167 2.34 9.87 8.29
N LEU A 168 2.77 9.70 7.03
CA LEU A 168 2.01 10.10 5.86
C LEU A 168 0.69 9.32 5.75
N PHE A 169 0.73 8.00 5.90
CA PHE A 169 -0.47 7.18 5.79
C PHE A 169 -1.46 7.44 6.93
N GLU A 170 -0.96 7.65 8.16
CA GLU A 170 -1.83 8.02 9.27
C GLU A 170 -2.48 9.40 9.06
N TYR A 171 -1.72 10.36 8.52
CA TYR A 171 -2.28 11.65 8.11
C TYR A 171 -3.37 11.49 7.06
N ILE A 172 -3.12 10.71 6.00
CA ILE A 172 -4.09 10.51 4.91
C ILE A 172 -5.34 9.81 5.44
N ARG A 173 -5.19 8.76 6.25
CA ARG A 173 -6.31 8.01 6.82
C ARG A 173 -7.22 8.88 7.68
N THR A 174 -6.64 9.81 8.44
CA THR A 174 -7.38 10.66 9.38
C THR A 174 -7.93 11.93 8.74
N GLN A 175 -7.20 12.53 7.80
CA GLN A 175 -7.52 13.87 7.27
C GLN A 175 -8.00 13.85 5.82
N THR A 176 -7.54 12.92 4.98
CA THR A 176 -7.80 12.91 3.53
C THR A 176 -7.98 11.48 2.98
N PRO A 177 -8.88 10.65 3.54
CA PRO A 177 -8.92 9.22 3.22
C PRO A 177 -9.19 8.91 1.73
N GLY A 178 -9.82 9.83 1.01
CA GLY A 178 -10.15 9.65 -0.41
C GLY A 178 -8.97 9.69 -1.38
N ILE A 179 -7.75 10.02 -0.94
CA ILE A 179 -6.54 10.02 -1.78
C ILE A 179 -5.55 8.89 -1.44
N LEU A 180 -5.94 8.00 -0.51
CA LEU A 180 -5.09 6.94 0.02
C LEU A 180 -4.55 6.00 -1.06
N ILE A 181 -5.41 5.64 -2.01
CA ILE A 181 -5.07 4.69 -3.08
C ILE A 181 -4.05 5.32 -4.02
N GLU A 182 -4.29 6.56 -4.46
CA GLU A 182 -3.46 7.29 -5.40
C GLU A 182 -2.06 7.53 -4.81
N VAL A 183 -2.00 8.02 -3.57
CA VAL A 183 -0.73 8.27 -2.89
C VAL A 183 0.03 6.97 -2.63
N GLY A 184 -0.68 5.91 -2.21
CA GLY A 184 -0.08 4.59 -2.02
C GLY A 184 0.49 3.99 -3.30
N GLN A 185 -0.18 4.17 -4.44
CA GLN A 185 0.32 3.73 -5.75
C GLN A 185 1.57 4.51 -6.19
N ILE A 186 1.62 5.82 -5.94
CA ILE A 186 2.78 6.66 -6.27
C ILE A 186 3.99 6.24 -5.42
N LEU A 187 3.80 6.03 -4.11
CA LEU A 187 4.85 5.53 -3.22
C LEU A 187 5.40 4.18 -3.68
N ARG A 188 4.51 3.22 -3.98
CA ARG A 188 4.93 1.88 -4.42
C ARG A 188 5.67 1.89 -5.76
N SER A 189 5.26 2.76 -6.68
CA SER A 189 5.82 2.78 -8.04
C SER A 189 7.10 3.62 -8.18
N ARG A 190 7.26 4.68 -7.37
CA ARG A 190 8.36 5.65 -7.55
C ARG A 190 9.17 5.96 -6.29
N GLY A 191 8.72 5.49 -5.13
CA GLY A 191 9.41 5.66 -3.85
C GLY A 191 9.14 7.00 -3.16
N PRO A 192 9.52 7.11 -1.88
CA PRO A 192 9.24 8.25 -1.02
C PRO A 192 9.93 9.54 -1.47
N GLU A 193 11.18 9.47 -1.95
CA GLU A 193 11.95 10.63 -2.42
C GLU A 193 11.29 11.33 -3.61
N PHE A 194 10.68 10.56 -4.51
CA PHE A 194 9.95 11.09 -5.65
C PHE A 194 8.68 11.81 -5.20
N LEU A 195 7.96 11.26 -4.23
CA LEU A 195 6.74 11.87 -3.70
C LEU A 195 7.07 13.14 -2.89
N LEU A 196 8.14 13.14 -2.09
CA LEU A 196 8.64 14.33 -1.41
C LEU A 196 8.93 15.46 -2.40
N LEU A 197 9.64 15.15 -3.49
CA LEU A 197 9.91 16.13 -4.55
C LEU A 197 8.61 16.66 -5.17
N SER A 198 7.65 15.77 -5.46
CA SER A 198 6.37 16.13 -6.07
C SER A 198 5.54 17.04 -5.15
N LEU A 199 5.45 16.71 -3.86
CA LEU A 199 4.74 17.52 -2.87
C LEU A 199 5.43 18.88 -2.65
N ARG A 200 6.76 18.91 -2.62
CA ARG A 200 7.54 20.15 -2.52
C ARG A 200 7.33 21.05 -3.75
N LEU A 201 7.23 20.47 -4.95
CA LEU A 201 6.93 21.23 -6.17
C LEU A 201 5.52 21.83 -6.13
N ALA A 202 4.52 21.11 -5.62
CA ALA A 202 3.21 21.68 -5.37
C ALA A 202 3.25 22.85 -4.38
N GLU A 203 4.03 22.74 -3.29
CA GLU A 203 4.18 23.84 -2.34
C GLU A 203 4.75 25.10 -3.02
N THR A 204 5.78 24.94 -3.86
CA THR A 204 6.43 26.06 -4.55
C THR A 204 5.60 26.68 -5.66
N ASN A 205 4.79 25.89 -6.37
CA ASN A 205 3.97 26.37 -7.49
C ASN A 205 2.77 27.21 -7.00
N VAL A 206 2.25 26.97 -5.80
CA VAL A 206 1.16 27.78 -5.23
C VAL A 206 1.62 29.19 -4.85
N ARG A 207 2.88 29.36 -4.39
CA ARG A 207 3.46 30.69 -4.12
C ARG A 207 3.53 31.60 -5.34
N LYS A 208 3.58 31.05 -6.56
CA LYS A 208 3.57 31.84 -7.80
C LYS A 208 2.18 32.39 -8.19
N TYR A 209 1.10 31.86 -7.61
CA TYR A 209 -0.27 32.29 -7.88
C TYR A 209 -0.94 32.99 -6.68
N GLY A 210 -0.16 33.33 -5.64
CA GLY A 210 -0.59 34.19 -4.54
C GLY A 210 -0.20 35.64 -4.80
N TYR A 211 -1.00 36.34 -5.60
CA TYR A 211 -1.13 37.80 -5.62
C TYR A 211 -2.61 38.15 -5.74
#